data_AF-A0A1E1X0E2-F1
#
_entry.id   AF-A0A1E1X0E2-F1
#
_cell.length_a   1.000
_cell.length_b   1.000
_cell.length_c   1.000
_cell.angle_alpha   90.00
_cell.angle_beta   90.00
_cell.angle_gamma   90.00
#
_symmetry.space_group_name_H-M   'P 1'
#
loop_
_entity.id
_entity.type
_entity.pdbx_description
1 polymer ?
#
loop_
_entity_poly.entity_id
_entity_poly.type
_entity_poly.pdbx_seq_one_letter_code
_entity_poly.pdbx_strand_id
1 'polypeptide(L)'
;FSDFPFEVLQHIAAYLDAFSLNNFSLVSKRLRDVSCSLLKSRGMVDFKWEKCGTDGWRVRSKSWYFSNGFTPIRKWAFSDEEAHMSNHLRECSYFDRNVKTMPTAVCFGVGNSRGPKTLLHLAL
;
A
#
# COMPACT_ATOMS: atom_id res chain seq x y z
N PHE A 1 4.80 11.71 -5.07
CA PHE A 1 4.80 10.34 -5.65
C PHE A 1 4.72 10.31 -7.17
N SER A 2 4.39 11.42 -7.84
CA SER A 2 4.46 11.55 -9.30
C SER A 2 5.89 11.54 -9.85
N ASP A 3 6.85 11.98 -9.06
CA ASP A 3 8.20 12.31 -9.53
C ASP A 3 9.21 11.17 -9.37
N PHE A 4 8.84 10.11 -8.62
CA PHE A 4 9.68 8.93 -8.46
C PHE A 4 9.63 8.06 -9.72
N PRO A 5 10.78 7.55 -10.22
CA PRO A 5 10.81 6.56 -11.29
C PRO A 5 9.95 5.33 -10.96
N PHE A 6 9.40 4.69 -12.00
CA PHE A 6 8.48 3.57 -11.82
C PHE A 6 9.16 2.40 -11.09
N GLU A 7 10.41 2.13 -11.41
CA GLU A 7 11.25 1.07 -10.87
C GLU A 7 11.47 1.25 -9.37
N VAL A 8 11.66 2.50 -8.92
CA VAL A 8 11.82 2.83 -7.50
C VAL A 8 10.52 2.55 -6.76
N LEU A 9 9.38 2.94 -7.31
CA LEU A 9 8.08 2.65 -6.73
C LEU A 9 7.79 1.14 -6.68
N GLN A 10 8.15 0.41 -7.74
CA GLN A 10 8.02 -1.04 -7.79
C GLN A 10 8.89 -1.73 -6.74
N HIS A 11 10.13 -1.26 -6.57
CA HIS A 11 11.04 -1.76 -5.55
C HIS A 11 10.48 -1.53 -4.13
N ILE A 12 9.97 -0.33 -3.84
CA ILE A 12 9.30 -0.04 -2.55
C ILE A 12 8.08 -0.95 -2.37
N ALA A 13 7.23 -1.06 -3.39
CA ALA A 13 6.03 -1.90 -3.35
C ALA A 13 6.36 -3.39 -3.12
N ALA A 14 7.54 -3.86 -3.53
CA ALA A 14 7.97 -5.23 -3.28
C ALA A 14 8.12 -5.57 -1.79
N TYR A 15 8.31 -4.58 -0.90
CA TYR A 15 8.39 -4.77 0.55
C TYR A 15 7.03 -4.73 1.25
N LEU A 16 5.96 -4.32 0.56
CA LEU A 16 4.64 -4.21 1.15
C LEU A 16 3.95 -5.58 1.24
N ASP A 17 3.12 -5.78 2.26
CA ASP A 17 2.22 -6.93 2.36
C ASP A 17 1.00 -6.75 1.43
N ALA A 18 0.22 -7.82 1.24
CA ALA A 18 -0.91 -7.83 0.30
C ALA A 18 -2.00 -6.79 0.66
N PHE A 19 -2.29 -6.60 1.95
CA PHE A 19 -3.27 -5.61 2.39
C PHE A 19 -2.76 -4.20 2.11
N SER A 20 -1.49 -3.93 2.40
CA SER A 20 -0.85 -2.65 2.07
C SER A 20 -0.80 -2.39 0.56
N LEU A 21 -0.47 -3.39 -0.27
CA LEU A 21 -0.49 -3.29 -1.74
C LEU A 21 -1.87 -3.00 -2.30
N ASN A 22 -2.91 -3.59 -1.71
CA ASN A 22 -4.30 -3.31 -2.08
C ASN A 22 -4.63 -1.83 -1.83
N ASN A 23 -4.35 -1.32 -0.63
CA ASN A 23 -4.56 0.10 -0.30
C ASN A 23 -3.71 1.04 -1.16
N PHE A 24 -2.44 0.67 -1.42
CA PHE A 24 -1.52 1.41 -2.28
C PHE A 24 -2.09 1.63 -3.70
N SER A 25 -2.75 0.60 -4.25
CA SER A 25 -3.38 0.66 -5.59
C SER A 25 -4.59 1.59 -5.69
N LEU A 26 -5.19 1.97 -4.54
CA LEU A 26 -6.35 2.86 -4.47
C LEU A 26 -5.96 4.33 -4.47
N VAL A 27 -4.72 4.66 -4.13
CA VAL A 27 -4.26 6.05 -3.96
C VAL A 27 -4.17 6.79 -5.29
N SER A 28 -3.69 6.15 -6.37
CA SER A 28 -3.61 6.78 -7.70
C SER A 28 -3.52 5.75 -8.82
N LYS A 29 -3.75 6.19 -10.07
CA LYS A 29 -3.59 5.34 -11.27
C LYS A 29 -2.17 4.78 -11.40
N ARG A 30 -1.14 5.62 -11.22
CA ARG A 30 0.26 5.20 -11.31
C ARG A 30 0.60 4.11 -10.28
N LEU A 31 0.15 4.27 -9.04
CA LEU A 31 0.39 3.28 -7.99
C LEU A 31 -0.41 2.00 -8.21
N ARG A 32 -1.58 2.09 -8.85
CA ARG A 32 -2.33 0.93 -9.33
C ARG A 32 -1.53 0.15 -10.37
N ASP A 33 -0.92 0.82 -11.33
CA ASP A 33 -0.10 0.15 -12.36
C ASP A 33 1.13 -0.53 -11.75
N VAL A 34 1.78 0.12 -10.78
CA VAL A 34 2.86 -0.48 -9.98
C VAL A 34 2.36 -1.73 -9.24
N SER A 35 1.25 -1.65 -8.51
CA SER A 35 0.66 -2.81 -7.83
C SER A 35 0.29 -3.92 -8.82
N CYS A 36 -0.27 -3.58 -9.99
CA CYS A 36 -0.63 -4.54 -11.04
C CYS A 36 0.58 -5.31 -11.57
N SER A 37 1.76 -4.68 -11.64
CA SER A 37 3.00 -5.35 -12.05
C SER A 37 3.38 -6.52 -11.12
N LEU A 38 2.99 -6.46 -9.85
CA LEU A 38 3.30 -7.44 -8.81
C LEU A 38 2.22 -8.53 -8.65
N LEU A 39 1.05 -8.38 -9.28
CA LEU A 39 -0.07 -9.32 -9.11
C LEU A 39 0.28 -10.75 -9.54
N LYS A 40 1.09 -10.92 -10.59
CA LYS A 40 1.47 -12.25 -11.07
C LYS A 40 2.34 -13.02 -10.07
N SER A 41 3.21 -12.32 -9.33
CA SER A 41 4.16 -12.94 -8.39
C SER A 41 3.64 -12.98 -6.96
N ARG A 42 2.77 -12.06 -6.56
CA ARG A 42 2.35 -11.89 -5.16
C ARG A 42 0.83 -11.83 -4.94
N GLY A 43 0.05 -11.76 -6.01
CA GLY A 43 -1.40 -11.73 -5.94
C GLY A 43 -2.02 -13.13 -5.83
N MET A 44 -3.33 -13.13 -5.66
CA MET A 44 -4.18 -14.32 -5.71
C MET A 44 -5.06 -14.29 -6.96
N VAL A 45 -5.52 -15.46 -7.40
CA VAL A 45 -6.40 -15.59 -8.56
C VAL A 45 -7.75 -16.19 -8.16
N ASP A 46 -8.82 -15.46 -8.47
CA ASP A 46 -10.19 -15.95 -8.39
C ASP A 46 -10.66 -16.41 -9.77
N PHE A 47 -11.18 -17.62 -9.84
CA PHE A 47 -11.87 -18.10 -11.04
C PHE A 47 -13.33 -17.68 -11.00
N LYS A 48 -13.77 -16.92 -12.02
CA LYS A 48 -15.18 -16.63 -12.22
C LYS A 48 -15.77 -17.73 -13.10
N TRP A 49 -16.69 -18.49 -12.54
CA TRP A 49 -17.36 -19.59 -13.21
C TRP A 49 -18.67 -19.11 -13.84
N GLU A 50 -18.99 -19.65 -15.00
CA GLU A 50 -20.29 -19.48 -15.64
C GLU A 50 -20.89 -20.83 -15.97
N LYS A 51 -22.23 -20.90 -15.94
CA LYS A 51 -22.97 -22.11 -16.28
C LYS A 51 -22.94 -22.29 -17.80
N CYS A 52 -22.58 -23.48 -18.26
CA CYS A 52 -22.56 -23.81 -19.68
C CYS A 52 -23.70 -24.79 -19.99
N GLY A 53 -24.81 -24.28 -20.52
CA GLY A 53 -25.97 -25.08 -20.91
C GLY A 53 -26.55 -25.91 -19.75
N THR A 54 -26.87 -27.18 -20.03
CA THR A 54 -27.40 -28.14 -19.06
C THR A 54 -26.33 -28.89 -18.27
N ASP A 55 -25.09 -28.92 -18.75
CA ASP A 55 -24.15 -30.01 -18.42
C ASP A 55 -22.93 -29.58 -17.56
N GLY A 56 -22.89 -28.34 -17.05
CA GLY A 56 -21.95 -28.01 -15.98
C GLY A 56 -21.49 -26.55 -15.91
N TRP A 57 -20.37 -26.36 -15.21
CA TRP A 57 -19.73 -25.07 -14.99
C TRP A 57 -18.40 -25.01 -15.74
N ARG A 58 -18.10 -23.85 -16.33
CA ARG A 58 -16.79 -23.57 -16.94
C ARG A 58 -16.21 -22.27 -16.39
N VAL A 59 -14.88 -22.17 -16.39
CA VAL A 59 -14.21 -20.92 -16.04
C VAL A 59 -14.44 -19.91 -17.17
N ARG A 60 -15.13 -18.81 -16.85
CA ARG A 60 -15.31 -17.67 -17.76
C ARG A 60 -14.06 -16.79 -17.78
N SER A 61 -13.55 -16.45 -16.61
CA SER A 61 -12.41 -15.54 -16.48
C SER A 61 -11.63 -15.77 -15.19
N LYS A 62 -10.43 -15.18 -15.15
CA LYS A 62 -9.55 -15.16 -13.98
C LYS A 62 -9.39 -13.72 -13.52
N SER A 63 -9.62 -13.46 -12.24
CA SER A 63 -9.46 -12.14 -11.62
C SER A 63 -8.28 -12.18 -10.67
N TRP A 64 -7.29 -11.32 -10.90
CA TRP A 64 -6.13 -11.18 -10.02
C TRP A 64 -6.36 -10.04 -9.02
N TYR A 65 -6.09 -10.30 -7.74
CA TYR A 65 -6.25 -9.33 -6.68
C TYR A 65 -5.27 -9.60 -5.54
N PHE A 66 -5.04 -8.59 -4.70
CA PHE A 66 -4.33 -8.77 -3.43
C PHE A 66 -5.34 -9.07 -2.32
N SER A 67 -4.93 -9.88 -1.34
CA SER A 67 -5.75 -10.14 -0.16
C SER A 67 -6.10 -8.84 0.56
N ASN A 68 -7.37 -8.70 0.94
CA ASN A 68 -7.85 -7.65 1.83
C ASN A 68 -7.75 -8.06 3.31
N GLY A 69 -7.29 -9.27 3.60
CA GLY A 69 -7.07 -9.77 4.95
C GLY A 69 -5.76 -9.23 5.53
N PHE A 70 -5.82 -8.76 6.76
CA PHE A 70 -4.65 -8.35 7.54
C PHE A 70 -4.64 -9.07 8.87
N THR A 71 -3.54 -9.76 9.17
CA THR A 71 -3.34 -10.35 10.50
C THR A 71 -2.90 -9.24 11.47
N PRO A 72 -3.55 -9.08 12.63
CA PRO A 72 -3.17 -8.03 13.57
C PRO A 72 -1.69 -8.14 13.97
N ILE A 73 -0.96 -7.04 13.79
CA ILE A 73 0.43 -6.94 14.26
C ILE A 73 0.41 -6.86 15.80
N ARG A 74 0.97 -7.88 16.46
CA ARG A 74 1.03 -7.96 17.93
C ARG A 74 2.24 -7.25 18.52
N LYS A 75 3.33 -7.15 17.77
CA LYS A 75 4.59 -6.53 18.19
C LYS A 75 5.30 -5.96 16.98
N TRP A 76 5.88 -4.78 17.15
CA TRP A 76 6.85 -4.21 16.21
C TRP A 76 8.26 -4.46 16.76
N ALA A 77 9.14 -5.02 15.94
CA ALA A 77 10.54 -5.27 16.29
C ALA A 77 11.40 -5.17 15.04
N PHE A 78 12.68 -4.87 15.21
CA PHE A 78 13.67 -5.10 14.16
C PHE A 78 13.93 -6.60 14.06
N SER A 79 14.07 -7.11 12.84
CA SER A 79 14.57 -8.47 12.62
C SER A 79 16.03 -8.55 13.04
N ASP A 80 16.44 -9.69 13.60
CA ASP A 80 17.80 -9.89 14.14
C ASP A 80 18.88 -10.01 13.04
N GLU A 81 18.50 -9.94 11.76
CA GLU A 81 19.45 -9.94 10.63
C GLU A 81 20.38 -8.71 10.70
N GLU A 82 21.68 -8.89 10.52
CA GLU A 82 22.65 -7.83 10.83
C GLU A 82 22.68 -6.68 9.81
N ALA A 83 22.20 -6.92 8.58
CA ALA A 83 22.30 -6.00 7.45
C ALA A 83 21.00 -5.20 7.20
N HIS A 84 20.50 -4.47 8.20
CA HIS A 84 19.35 -3.58 8.00
C HIS A 84 19.76 -2.18 7.54
N MET A 85 18.95 -1.59 6.66
CA MET A 85 19.07 -0.18 6.26
C MET A 85 19.09 0.76 7.47
N SER A 86 18.36 0.45 8.55
CA SER A 86 18.37 1.24 9.79
C SER A 86 19.76 1.30 10.44
N ASN A 87 20.54 0.21 10.41
CA ASN A 87 21.91 0.19 10.93
C ASN A 87 22.81 1.11 10.10
N HIS A 88 22.72 0.99 8.76
CA HIS A 88 23.46 1.88 7.86
C HIS A 88 23.11 3.36 8.07
N LEU A 89 21.82 3.70 8.19
CA LEU A 89 21.37 5.09 8.37
C LEU A 89 21.91 5.75 9.65
N ARG A 90 22.37 4.98 10.65
CA ARG A 90 23.01 5.53 11.85
C ARG A 90 24.35 6.20 11.54
N GLU A 91 25.08 5.65 10.57
CA GLU A 91 26.47 5.99 10.24
C GLU A 91 26.61 6.59 8.82
N CYS A 92 25.54 6.57 8.03
CA CYS A 92 25.54 7.06 6.65
C CYS A 92 25.87 8.55 6.57
N SER A 93 26.98 8.88 5.92
CA SER A 93 27.45 10.26 5.70
C SER A 93 26.53 11.07 4.79
N TYR A 94 25.69 10.42 4.00
CA TYR A 94 24.74 11.06 3.07
C TYR A 94 23.33 11.18 3.66
N PHE A 95 23.07 10.63 4.84
CA PHE A 95 21.75 10.69 5.45
C PHE A 95 21.57 11.98 6.24
N ASP A 96 20.90 12.96 5.61
CA ASP A 96 20.51 14.19 6.30
C ASP A 96 19.28 13.93 7.20
N ARG A 97 19.50 14.03 8.52
CA ARG A 97 18.47 13.74 9.53
C ARG A 97 17.46 14.88 9.58
N ASN A 98 16.26 14.63 9.04
CA ASN A 98 15.12 15.51 9.24
C ASN A 98 14.61 15.46 10.69
N VAL A 99 15.16 16.31 11.56
CA VAL A 99 14.66 16.51 12.93
C VAL A 99 13.43 17.42 12.86
N LYS A 100 12.23 16.83 12.89
CA LYS A 100 10.99 17.63 13.00
C LYS A 100 10.97 18.32 14.37
N THR A 101 11.18 19.64 14.37
CA THR A 101 11.18 20.47 15.58
C THR A 101 9.78 20.82 16.09
N MET A 102 8.73 20.56 15.32
CA MET A 102 7.34 20.82 15.69
C MET A 102 6.51 19.52 15.73
N PRO A 103 5.65 19.32 16.75
CA PRO A 103 4.74 18.18 16.79
C PRO A 103 3.89 18.17 15.52
N THR A 104 3.98 17.11 14.73
CA THR A 104 3.03 16.92 13.63
C THR A 104 1.72 16.49 14.28
N ALA A 105 0.66 17.29 14.17
CA ALA A 105 -0.67 16.89 14.60
C ALA A 105 -1.13 15.70 13.75
N VAL A 106 -0.96 14.49 14.29
CA VAL A 106 -1.50 13.28 13.68
C VAL A 106 -2.96 13.22 14.09
N CYS A 107 -3.84 13.83 13.28
CA CYS A 107 -5.28 13.67 13.45
C CYS A 107 -5.66 12.22 13.13
N PHE A 108 -5.58 11.34 14.14
CA PHE A 108 -6.38 10.12 14.13
C PHE A 108 -7.83 10.57 14.19
N GLY A 109 -8.58 10.30 13.12
CA GLY A 109 -10.00 10.61 13.02
C GLY A 109 -10.80 9.84 14.08
N VAL A 110 -10.82 10.36 15.29
CA VAL A 110 -11.86 10.07 16.27
C VAL A 110 -12.93 11.12 16.00
N GLY A 111 -13.98 10.72 15.30
CA GLY A 111 -15.20 11.52 15.27
C GLY A 111 -15.71 11.70 16.70
N ASN A 112 -15.71 12.93 17.22
CA ASN A 112 -16.95 13.64 17.54
C ASN A 112 -16.68 15.10 17.97
N SER A 113 -17.52 15.98 17.45
CA SER A 113 -18.00 17.26 18.00
C SER A 113 -17.09 18.50 18.14
N ARG A 114 -17.47 19.51 17.30
CA ARG A 114 -17.62 20.96 17.56
C ARG A 114 -16.38 21.87 17.44
N GLY A 115 -16.28 22.60 16.31
CA GLY A 115 -15.39 23.76 16.10
C GLY A 115 -15.39 24.23 14.64
N PRO A 116 -15.24 25.52 14.32
CA PRO A 116 -16.01 26.19 13.27
C PRO A 116 -15.57 25.87 11.84
N LYS A 117 -16.58 25.76 10.96
CA LYS A 117 -16.44 25.63 9.51
C LYS A 117 -15.83 26.91 8.94
N THR A 118 -14.65 26.83 8.35
CA THR A 118 -14.23 27.78 7.32
C THR A 118 -14.05 27.03 6.00
N LEU A 119 -15.14 27.11 5.24
CA LEU A 119 -15.28 27.02 3.78
C LEU A 119 -13.98 26.80 2.99
N LEU A 120 -13.79 25.55 2.56
CA LEU A 120 -13.27 25.25 1.24
C LEU A 120 -14.26 25.82 0.22
N HIS A 121 -13.86 26.85 -0.53
CA HIS A 121 -14.46 27.07 -1.83
C HIS A 121 -13.63 26.29 -2.85
N LEU A 122 -14.27 25.29 -3.44
CA LEU A 122 -13.81 24.63 -4.64
C LEU A 122 -13.51 25.67 -5.73
N ALA A 123 -12.45 25.43 -6.48
CA ALA A 123 -12.46 25.75 -7.90
C ALA A 123 -12.20 24.44 -8.64
N LEU A 124 -13.20 24.09 -9.44
CA LEU A 124 -13.17 23.09 -10.50
C LEU A 124 -12.03 23.37 -11.48
#